data_AF-A0A448YIK7-F1
#
_entry.id   AF-A0A448YIK7-F1
#
_cell.length_a   1.000
_cell.length_b   1.000
_cell.length_c   1.000
_cell.angle_alpha   90.00
_cell.angle_beta   90.00
_cell.angle_gamma   90.00
#
_symmetry.space_group_name_H-M   'P 1'
#
loop_
_entity.id
_entity.type
_entity.pdbx_description
1 polymer ?
#
loop_
_entity_poly.entity_id
_entity_poly.type
_entity_poly.pdbx_seq_one_letter_code
_entity_poly.pdbx_strand_id
1 'polypeptide(L)'
;MSFDVETEDVYRKFRDYEFESNQEYQEGLEAVYQQYLILQGERDSSIKKDLDEGKLDSGKIKQDDKDQLATQAKVFFFCKQTGNILDLEDYKKWLDTTGGKTTEKPPYSSNYEQLVDMIVNNRPIPGIKTIPNTVLDATKASKHVLKERRKPWEADKVGEEEKEKVKDSTKEVKAESEKVKEEPKHFPLQDPENTPQDNTTI
;
A
#
# COMPACT_ATOMS: atom_id res chain seq x y z
N MET A 1 -2.68 -11.76 3.10
CA MET A 1 -3.74 -12.65 3.60
C MET A 1 -5.02 -11.84 3.54
N SER A 2 -6.00 -12.30 2.76
CA SER A 2 -7.33 -11.68 2.73
C SER A 2 -8.15 -12.37 3.81
N PHE A 3 -8.77 -11.60 4.70
CA PHE A 3 -9.72 -12.12 5.67
C PHE A 3 -11.09 -12.24 5.00
N ASP A 4 -11.87 -13.25 5.37
CA ASP A 4 -13.23 -13.40 4.87
C ASP A 4 -14.12 -12.30 5.46
N VAL A 5 -15.05 -11.77 4.68
CA VAL A 5 -15.94 -10.65 5.10
C VAL A 5 -16.67 -10.97 6.40
N GLU A 6 -17.11 -12.22 6.57
CA GLU A 6 -17.77 -12.67 7.80
C GLU A 6 -16.83 -12.61 9.01
N THR A 7 -15.55 -12.98 8.85
CA THR A 7 -14.56 -12.89 9.93
C THR A 7 -14.24 -11.44 10.31
N GLU A 8 -14.18 -10.55 9.32
CA GLU A 8 -13.96 -9.13 9.57
C GLU A 8 -15.12 -8.49 10.35
N ASP A 9 -16.36 -8.88 10.04
CA ASP A 9 -17.54 -8.42 10.79
C ASP A 9 -17.49 -8.88 12.25
N VAL A 10 -17.03 -10.10 12.49
CA VAL A 10 -16.83 -10.62 13.85
C VAL A 10 -15.74 -9.83 14.58
N TYR A 11 -14.63 -9.49 13.92
CA TYR A 11 -13.55 -8.66 14.50
C TYR A 11 -14.01 -7.25 14.84
N ARG A 12 -14.82 -6.63 13.97
CA ARG A 12 -15.43 -5.32 14.24
C ARG A 12 -16.34 -5.38 15.47
N LYS A 13 -17.23 -6.38 15.53
CA LYS A 13 -18.10 -6.60 16.69
C LYS A 13 -17.32 -6.82 17.97
N PHE A 14 -16.25 -7.61 17.92
CA PHE A 14 -15.39 -7.86 19.08
C PHE A 14 -14.71 -6.57 19.58
N ARG A 15 -14.22 -5.74 18.67
CA ARG A 15 -13.57 -4.46 19.03
C ARG A 15 -14.55 -3.48 19.69
N ASP A 16 -15.76 -3.42 19.17
CA ASP A 16 -16.78 -2.47 19.63
C ASP A 16 -17.62 -3.05 20.79
N TYR A 17 -17.30 -4.25 21.29
CA TYR A 17 -18.04 -4.92 22.36
C TYR A 17 -17.71 -4.33 23.74
N GLU A 18 -18.75 -4.01 24.53
CA GLU A 18 -18.59 -3.46 25.88
C GLU A 18 -18.42 -4.56 26.94
N PHE A 19 -17.17 -5.02 27.11
CA PHE A 19 -16.83 -6.02 28.14
C PHE A 19 -16.94 -5.48 29.58
N GLU A 20 -16.66 -4.20 29.79
CA GLU A 20 -16.61 -3.61 31.13
C GLU A 20 -17.99 -3.45 31.78
N SER A 21 -19.05 -3.31 30.98
CA SER A 21 -20.42 -3.19 31.50
C SER A 21 -21.02 -4.54 31.96
N ASN A 22 -20.43 -5.67 31.55
CA ASN A 22 -21.02 -6.98 31.80
C ASN A 22 -20.47 -7.62 33.09
N GLN A 23 -21.34 -7.87 34.07
CA GLN A 23 -20.96 -8.44 35.35
C GLN A 23 -20.48 -9.90 35.26
N GLU A 24 -21.11 -10.75 34.43
CA GLU A 24 -20.70 -12.15 34.27
C GLU A 24 -19.27 -12.26 33.75
N TYR A 25 -18.87 -11.35 32.85
CA TYR A 25 -17.51 -11.29 32.34
C TYR A 25 -16.51 -10.92 33.45
N GLN A 26 -16.83 -9.94 34.31
CA GLN A 26 -15.94 -9.52 35.39
C GLN A 26 -15.75 -10.62 36.43
N GLU A 27 -16.84 -11.28 36.85
CA GLU A 27 -16.79 -12.41 37.78
C GLU A 27 -16.00 -13.59 37.17
N GLY A 28 -16.19 -13.85 35.88
CA GLY A 28 -15.43 -14.87 35.15
C GLY A 28 -13.94 -14.52 35.05
N LEU A 29 -13.60 -13.26 34.78
CA LEU A 29 -12.21 -12.81 34.72
C LEU A 29 -11.52 -12.92 36.08
N GLU A 30 -12.21 -12.56 37.15
CA GLU A 30 -11.71 -12.73 38.51
C GLU A 30 -11.42 -14.20 38.79
N ALA A 31 -12.37 -15.10 38.51
CA ALA A 31 -12.20 -16.54 38.69
C ALA A 31 -10.98 -17.09 37.92
N VAL A 32 -10.74 -16.62 36.70
CA VAL A 32 -9.55 -16.98 35.90
C VAL A 32 -8.26 -16.52 36.60
N TYR A 33 -8.25 -15.31 37.17
CA TYR A 33 -7.10 -14.83 37.94
C TYR A 33 -6.88 -15.64 39.22
N GLN A 34 -7.94 -16.03 39.93
CA GLN A 34 -7.82 -16.88 41.12
C GLN A 34 -7.21 -18.24 40.74
N GLN A 35 -7.70 -18.86 39.67
CA GLN A 35 -7.19 -20.14 39.20
C GLN A 35 -5.72 -20.04 38.76
N TYR A 36 -5.35 -18.96 38.07
CA TYR A 36 -3.95 -18.71 37.72
C TYR A 36 -3.05 -18.58 38.96
N LEU A 37 -3.50 -17.86 39.99
CA LEU A 37 -2.76 -17.74 41.26
C LEU A 37 -2.61 -19.06 41.99
N ILE A 38 -3.67 -19.90 42.00
CA ILE A 38 -3.61 -21.26 42.56
C ILE A 38 -2.53 -22.07 41.84
N LEU A 39 -2.51 -22.07 40.51
CA LEU A 39 -1.53 -22.77 39.69
C LEU A 39 -0.09 -22.24 39.87
N GLN A 40 0.07 -20.95 40.16
CA GLN A 40 1.37 -20.38 40.50
C GLN A 40 1.81 -20.78 41.92
N GLY A 41 0.88 -20.85 42.88
CA GLY A 41 1.15 -21.34 44.23
C GLY A 41 1.54 -22.83 44.27
N GLU A 42 1.06 -23.64 43.33
CA GLU A 42 1.53 -25.02 43.20
C GLU A 42 3.00 -25.13 42.77
N ARG A 43 3.49 -24.17 41.98
CA ARG A 43 4.88 -24.11 41.51
C ARG A 43 5.81 -23.44 42.51
N ASP A 44 5.34 -22.39 43.17
CA ASP A 44 6.11 -21.59 44.12
C ASP A 44 5.57 -21.70 45.56
N SER A 45 6.38 -22.31 46.43
CA SER A 45 6.00 -22.57 47.84
C SER A 45 5.70 -21.32 48.66
N SER A 46 6.25 -20.16 48.28
CA SER A 46 5.96 -18.87 48.93
C SER A 46 4.57 -18.35 48.60
N ILE A 47 4.10 -18.50 47.35
CA ILE A 47 2.76 -18.09 46.93
C ILE A 47 1.70 -19.00 47.55
N LYS A 48 2.03 -20.28 47.76
CA LYS A 48 1.14 -21.23 48.44
C LYS A 48 0.78 -20.83 49.88
N LYS A 49 1.72 -20.26 50.64
CA LYS A 49 1.46 -19.80 52.01
C LYS A 49 0.50 -18.60 52.04
N ASP A 50 0.72 -17.63 51.16
CA ASP A 50 -0.15 -16.45 51.03
C ASP A 50 -1.58 -16.85 50.60
N LEU A 51 -1.69 -17.87 49.75
CA LEU A 51 -2.97 -18.42 49.27
C LEU A 51 -3.77 -19.14 50.38
N ASP A 52 -3.09 -19.89 51.25
CA ASP A 52 -3.67 -20.59 52.40
C ASP A 52 -4.15 -19.62 53.49
N GLU A 53 -3.50 -18.45 53.59
CA GLU A 53 -3.92 -17.32 54.43
C GLU A 53 -5.11 -16.52 53.85
N GLY A 54 -5.65 -16.93 52.70
CA GLY A 54 -6.81 -16.31 52.05
C GLY A 54 -6.53 -14.93 51.45
N LYS A 55 -5.26 -14.54 51.31
CA LYS A 55 -4.84 -13.23 50.81
C LYS A 55 -4.57 -13.30 49.32
N LEU A 56 -5.64 -13.36 48.54
CA LEU A 56 -5.57 -13.42 47.07
C LEU A 56 -5.35 -12.02 46.49
N ASP A 57 -4.12 -11.51 46.61
CA ASP A 57 -3.76 -10.22 46.03
C ASP A 57 -3.54 -10.37 44.51
N SER A 58 -4.55 -10.04 43.71
CA SER A 58 -4.45 -9.98 42.24
C SER A 58 -3.31 -9.06 41.77
N GLY A 59 -2.83 -8.15 42.62
CA GLY A 59 -1.66 -7.30 42.40
C GLY A 59 -0.31 -8.02 42.25
N LYS A 60 -0.18 -9.28 42.68
CA LYS A 60 1.09 -10.03 42.57
C LYS A 60 1.32 -10.69 41.21
N ILE A 61 0.31 -10.75 40.34
CA ILE A 61 0.44 -11.29 39.00
C ILE A 61 1.21 -10.29 38.12
N LYS A 62 2.15 -10.80 37.31
CA LYS A 62 2.87 -10.00 36.31
C LYS A 62 1.87 -9.33 35.37
N GLN A 63 2.09 -8.05 35.06
CA GLN A 63 1.16 -7.29 34.22
C GLN A 63 0.93 -7.96 32.84
N ASP A 64 2.00 -8.45 32.20
CA ASP A 64 1.89 -9.14 30.90
C ASP A 64 0.94 -10.35 30.95
N ASP A 65 0.97 -11.10 32.05
CA ASP A 65 0.15 -12.30 32.21
C ASP A 65 -1.31 -11.91 32.47
N LYS A 66 -1.55 -10.82 33.21
CA LYS A 66 -2.90 -10.27 33.40
C LYS A 66 -3.52 -9.84 32.08
N ASP A 67 -2.75 -9.15 31.25
CA ASP A 67 -3.23 -8.64 29.97
C ASP A 67 -3.54 -9.82 29.02
N GLN A 68 -2.69 -10.85 29.01
CA GLN A 68 -2.95 -12.07 28.24
C GLN A 68 -4.20 -12.81 28.72
N LEU A 69 -4.33 -13.05 30.03
CA LEU A 69 -5.50 -13.71 30.62
C LEU A 69 -6.78 -12.91 30.37
N ALA A 70 -6.72 -11.57 30.50
CA ALA A 70 -7.83 -10.69 30.18
C ALA A 70 -8.22 -10.82 28.69
N THR A 71 -7.24 -10.80 27.79
CA THR A 71 -7.50 -10.91 26.35
C THR A 71 -8.10 -12.28 26.01
N GLN A 72 -7.56 -13.36 26.57
CA GLN A 72 -8.12 -14.72 26.41
C GLN A 72 -9.55 -14.81 26.94
N ALA A 73 -9.81 -14.26 28.13
CA ALA A 73 -11.14 -14.24 28.72
C ALA A 73 -12.13 -13.41 27.86
N LYS A 74 -11.71 -12.28 27.28
CA LYS A 74 -12.54 -11.49 26.35
C LYS A 74 -12.96 -12.32 25.16
N VAL A 75 -12.00 -13.01 24.53
CA VAL A 75 -12.29 -13.85 23.36
C VAL A 75 -13.20 -15.01 23.73
N PHE A 76 -12.91 -15.72 24.82
CA PHE A 76 -13.76 -16.81 25.29
C PHE A 76 -15.19 -16.35 25.57
N PHE A 77 -15.36 -15.23 26.29
CA PHE A 77 -16.66 -14.69 26.62
C PHE A 77 -17.43 -14.23 25.37
N PHE A 78 -16.76 -13.54 24.45
CA PHE A 78 -17.35 -13.11 23.20
C PHE A 78 -17.80 -14.29 22.33
N CYS A 79 -16.98 -15.33 22.21
CA CYS A 79 -17.32 -16.55 21.48
C CYS A 79 -18.51 -17.26 22.13
N LYS A 80 -18.55 -17.34 23.47
CA LYS A 80 -19.68 -17.89 24.24
C LYS A 80 -20.98 -17.10 24.00
N GLN A 81 -20.91 -15.77 23.98
CA GLN A 81 -22.09 -14.92 23.91
C GLN A 81 -22.67 -14.82 22.50
N THR A 82 -21.81 -14.73 21.48
CA THR A 82 -22.23 -14.49 20.10
C THR A 82 -22.34 -15.77 19.27
N GLY A 83 -21.76 -16.87 19.75
CA GLY A 83 -21.64 -18.13 19.01
C GLY A 83 -20.65 -18.07 17.84
N ASN A 84 -19.96 -16.95 17.64
CA ASN A 84 -18.92 -16.81 16.62
C ASN A 84 -17.60 -17.40 17.13
N ILE A 85 -16.77 -17.86 16.19
CA ILE A 85 -15.42 -18.34 16.49
C ILE A 85 -14.45 -17.20 16.15
N LEU A 86 -13.67 -16.78 17.13
CA LEU A 86 -12.65 -15.74 16.98
C LEU A 86 -11.31 -16.27 17.46
N ASP A 87 -10.30 -16.20 16.61
CA ASP A 87 -8.91 -16.51 16.96
C ASP A 87 -8.15 -15.22 17.33
N LEU A 88 -7.37 -15.31 18.40
CA LEU A 88 -6.59 -14.19 18.94
C LEU A 88 -5.48 -13.76 17.98
N GLU A 89 -4.81 -14.72 17.35
CA GLU A 89 -3.67 -14.43 16.49
C GLU A 89 -4.14 -13.85 15.15
N ASP A 90 -5.23 -14.37 14.59
CA ASP A 90 -5.85 -13.78 13.41
C ASP A 90 -6.43 -12.38 13.67
N TYR A 91 -7.05 -12.14 14.84
CA TYR A 91 -7.50 -10.79 15.20
C TYR A 91 -6.34 -9.79 15.30
N LYS A 92 -5.20 -10.18 15.87
CA LYS A 92 -3.99 -9.32 15.91
C LYS A 92 -3.47 -9.03 14.50
N LYS A 93 -3.38 -10.04 13.63
CA LYS A 93 -2.99 -9.84 12.23
C LYS A 93 -3.96 -8.89 11.52
N TRP A 94 -5.27 -9.04 11.76
CA TRP A 94 -6.28 -8.15 11.24
C TRP A 94 -6.13 -6.73 11.78
N LEU A 95 -5.75 -6.56 13.05
CA LEU A 95 -5.45 -5.26 13.62
C LEU A 95 -4.20 -4.63 12.98
N ASP A 96 -3.18 -5.40 12.63
CA ASP A 96 -2.00 -4.87 11.92
C ASP A 96 -2.35 -4.43 10.49
N THR A 97 -3.27 -5.14 9.83
CA THR A 97 -3.73 -4.76 8.47
C THR A 97 -4.75 -3.63 8.46
N THR A 98 -5.59 -3.53 9.50
CA THR A 98 -6.79 -2.67 9.54
C THR A 98 -6.66 -1.52 10.54
N GLY A 99 -5.90 -1.69 11.61
CA GLY A 99 -5.70 -0.75 12.72
C GLY A 99 -4.94 0.53 12.39
N GLY A 100 -4.49 0.70 11.14
CA GLY A 100 -4.03 1.98 10.58
C GLY A 100 -4.96 2.57 9.50
N LYS A 101 -6.06 1.89 9.14
CA LYS A 101 -7.01 2.33 8.11
C LYS A 101 -8.40 2.48 8.72
N THR A 102 -8.60 3.58 9.44
CA THR A 102 -9.93 4.13 9.62
C THR A 102 -10.56 4.32 8.23
N THR A 103 -11.71 3.67 8.00
CA THR A 103 -12.74 4.04 7.01
C THR A 103 -12.66 5.54 6.71
N GLU A 104 -12.33 6.02 5.50
CA GLU A 104 -13.17 5.96 4.30
C GLU A 104 -12.42 6.01 2.95
N LYS A 105 -11.08 6.03 2.91
CA LYS A 105 -10.32 5.99 1.64
C LYS A 105 -9.05 5.15 1.83
N PRO A 106 -8.61 4.36 0.85
CA PRO A 106 -7.31 3.73 0.94
C PRO A 106 -6.28 4.83 1.21
N PRO A 107 -5.35 4.66 2.17
CA PRO A 107 -4.30 5.65 2.38
C PRO A 107 -3.60 5.79 1.05
N TYR A 108 -3.59 7.02 0.54
CA TYR A 108 -2.86 7.29 -0.67
C TYR A 108 -1.39 7.03 -0.39
N SER A 109 -0.61 6.73 -1.43
CA SER A 109 0.83 6.60 -1.23
C SER A 109 1.36 7.90 -0.60
N SER A 110 2.39 7.81 0.24
CA SER A 110 3.01 8.99 0.88
C SER A 110 3.34 10.10 -0.14
N ASN A 111 3.67 9.72 -1.38
CA ASN A 111 3.88 10.65 -2.48
C ASN A 111 2.60 11.44 -2.87
N TYR A 112 1.45 10.77 -2.96
CA TYR A 112 0.20 11.43 -3.30
C TYR A 112 -0.29 12.35 -2.18
N GLU A 113 -0.14 11.97 -0.91
CA GLU A 113 -0.51 12.86 0.21
C GLU A 113 0.29 14.17 0.16
N GLN A 114 1.59 14.09 -0.13
CA GLN A 114 2.44 15.26 -0.35
C GLN A 114 1.98 16.10 -1.56
N LEU A 115 1.55 15.46 -2.65
CA LEU A 115 1.00 16.14 -3.82
C LEU A 115 -0.31 16.87 -3.51
N VAL A 116 -1.23 16.24 -2.78
CA VAL A 116 -2.48 16.88 -2.36
C VAL A 116 -2.19 18.10 -1.49
N ASP A 117 -1.29 17.97 -0.51
CA ASP A 117 -0.89 19.09 0.35
C ASP A 117 -0.26 20.25 -0.45
N MET A 118 0.55 19.95 -1.46
CA MET A 118 1.08 20.97 -2.38
C MET A 118 -0.04 21.67 -3.16
N ILE A 119 -1.03 20.94 -3.65
CA ILE A 119 -2.17 21.50 -4.41
C ILE A 119 -3.05 22.37 -3.50
N VAL A 120 -3.44 21.85 -2.34
CA VAL A 120 -4.33 22.54 -1.39
C VAL A 120 -3.71 23.84 -0.89
N ASN A 121 -2.41 23.85 -0.63
CA ASN A 121 -1.68 25.03 -0.17
C ASN A 121 -1.15 25.92 -1.32
N ASN A 122 -1.50 25.63 -2.58
CA ASN A 122 -0.98 26.33 -3.76
C ASN A 122 0.56 26.41 -3.82
N ARG A 123 1.25 25.37 -3.31
CA ARG A 123 2.71 25.25 -3.44
C ARG A 123 3.07 24.74 -4.85
N PRO A 124 4.21 25.18 -5.40
CA PRO A 124 4.66 24.72 -6.71
C PRO A 124 4.93 23.21 -6.69
N ILE A 125 4.40 22.50 -7.69
CA ILE A 125 4.62 21.05 -7.83
C ILE A 125 5.99 20.83 -8.51
N PRO A 126 6.88 20.01 -7.92
CA PRO A 126 8.20 19.75 -8.47
C PRO A 126 8.11 19.17 -9.89
N GLY A 127 9.01 19.61 -10.78
CA GLY A 127 9.08 19.15 -12.16
C GLY A 127 8.05 19.75 -13.12
N ILE A 128 7.08 20.54 -12.65
CA ILE A 128 6.11 21.23 -13.51
C ILE A 128 6.64 22.62 -13.88
N LYS A 129 6.68 22.91 -15.19
CA LYS A 129 7.05 24.23 -15.71
C LYS A 129 5.82 25.14 -15.70
N THR A 130 5.96 26.34 -15.13
CA THR A 130 4.90 27.36 -15.18
C THR A 130 4.83 27.95 -16.58
N ILE A 131 3.67 27.80 -17.24
CA ILE A 131 3.43 28.43 -18.54
C ILE A 131 2.82 29.81 -18.28
N PRO A 132 3.42 30.89 -18.82
CA PRO A 132 2.83 32.21 -18.68
C PRO A 132 1.50 32.29 -19.45
N ASN A 133 0.54 33.06 -18.93
CA ASN A 133 -0.73 33.35 -19.60
C ASN A 133 -0.52 34.30 -20.79
N THR A 134 0.28 33.87 -21.78
CA THR A 134 0.64 34.66 -22.95
C THR A 134 0.19 33.92 -24.20
N VAL A 135 -0.58 34.59 -25.05
CA VAL A 135 -0.94 34.08 -26.37
C VAL A 135 0.24 34.31 -27.32
N LEU A 136 0.83 33.24 -27.85
CA LEU A 136 1.87 33.34 -28.87
C LEU A 136 1.24 33.59 -30.26
N ASP A 137 1.89 34.40 -31.09
CA ASP A 137 1.44 34.70 -32.45
C ASP A 137 1.39 33.42 -33.30
N ALA A 138 0.31 33.22 -34.06
CA ALA A 138 0.11 32.04 -34.92
C ALA A 138 1.21 31.85 -35.98
N THR A 139 1.96 32.91 -36.30
CA THR A 139 3.09 32.87 -37.24
C THR A 139 4.33 32.17 -36.67
N LYS A 140 4.44 32.03 -35.35
CA LYS A 140 5.56 31.35 -34.67
C LYS A 140 5.31 29.85 -34.47
N ALA A 141 4.11 29.36 -34.77
CA ALA A 141 3.79 27.95 -34.68
C ALA A 141 4.46 27.17 -35.82
N SER A 142 5.16 26.08 -35.48
CA SER A 142 5.68 25.15 -36.49
C SER A 142 4.54 24.33 -37.10
N LYS A 143 4.62 24.07 -38.40
CA LYS A 143 3.70 23.16 -39.09
C LYS A 143 4.14 21.72 -38.82
N HIS A 144 3.21 20.83 -38.50
CA HIS A 144 3.50 19.41 -38.36
C HIS A 144 3.88 18.82 -39.72
N VAL A 145 5.16 18.43 -39.88
CA VAL A 145 5.69 17.84 -41.13
C VAL A 145 5.73 16.30 -41.05
N LEU A 146 5.56 15.72 -39.86
CA LEU A 146 5.72 14.29 -39.66
C LEU A 146 4.52 13.52 -40.23
N LYS A 147 4.78 12.37 -40.85
CA LYS A 147 3.72 11.45 -41.29
C LYS A 147 3.13 10.75 -40.06
N GLU A 148 1.80 10.65 -40.00
CA GLU A 148 1.13 9.94 -38.92
C GLU A 148 1.60 8.48 -38.88
N ARG A 149 2.10 8.06 -37.71
CA ARG A 149 2.56 6.68 -37.51
C ARG A 149 1.35 5.79 -37.32
N ARG A 150 1.19 4.82 -38.23
CA ARG A 150 0.11 3.86 -38.14
C ARG A 150 0.18 3.05 -36.87
N LYS A 151 -0.98 2.82 -36.29
CA LYS A 151 -1.12 1.98 -35.11
C LYS A 151 -0.87 0.52 -35.51
N PRO A 152 -0.34 -0.33 -34.60
CA PRO A 152 -0.03 -1.72 -34.93
C PRO A 152 -1.24 -2.52 -35.46
N TRP A 153 -2.46 -2.13 -35.08
CA TRP A 153 -3.72 -2.75 -35.50
C TRP A 153 -4.27 -2.22 -36.84
N GLU A 154 -3.60 -1.27 -37.50
CA GLU A 154 -3.99 -0.73 -38.82
C GLU A 154 -3.31 -1.45 -40.00
N ALA A 155 -2.50 -2.48 -39.73
CA ALA A 155 -1.78 -3.24 -40.74
C ALA A 155 -2.72 -3.99 -41.71
N ASP A 156 -3.89 -4.44 -41.23
CA ASP A 156 -4.79 -5.31 -42.00
C ASP A 156 -5.79 -4.55 -42.91
N LYS A 157 -5.81 -3.20 -42.86
CA LYS A 157 -6.77 -2.37 -43.61
C LYS A 157 -6.28 -1.94 -45.01
N VAL A 158 -5.09 -2.37 -45.46
CA VAL A 158 -4.46 -1.90 -46.71
C VAL A 158 -4.77 -2.80 -47.93
N GLY A 159 -5.78 -3.68 -47.83
CA GLY A 159 -6.15 -4.57 -48.92
C GLY A 159 -7.14 -4.02 -49.95
N GLU A 160 -7.98 -3.03 -49.61
CA GLU A 160 -9.19 -2.76 -50.42
C GLU A 160 -9.44 -1.31 -50.88
N GLU A 161 -8.72 -0.30 -50.39
CA GLU A 161 -9.04 1.11 -50.73
C GLU A 161 -8.10 1.78 -51.75
N GLU A 162 -7.12 1.04 -52.33
CA GLU A 162 -6.30 1.53 -53.45
C GLU A 162 -6.78 0.96 -54.81
N LYS A 163 -8.05 1.18 -55.18
CA LYS A 163 -8.49 0.98 -56.58
C LYS A 163 -9.29 2.13 -57.20
N GLU A 164 -9.56 3.22 -56.48
CA GLU A 164 -10.46 4.25 -57.00
C GLU A 164 -9.95 5.69 -56.83
N LYS A 165 -8.66 6.00 -57.08
CA LYS A 165 -8.30 7.41 -57.32
C LYS A 165 -6.97 7.73 -57.99
N VAL A 166 -6.55 7.04 -59.04
CA VAL A 166 -5.54 7.61 -59.96
C VAL A 166 -5.85 7.25 -61.40
N LYS A 167 -6.85 7.92 -61.96
CA LYS A 167 -7.04 8.07 -63.41
C LYS A 167 -7.25 9.55 -63.69
N ASP A 168 -6.21 10.37 -63.57
CA ASP A 168 -6.04 11.45 -64.53
C ASP A 168 -4.63 12.04 -64.49
N SER A 169 -4.14 12.33 -65.69
CA SER A 169 -3.04 13.25 -66.00
C SER A 169 -1.58 12.80 -65.74
N THR A 170 -1.09 11.99 -66.69
CA THR A 170 0.30 11.98 -67.17
C THR A 170 0.62 13.28 -67.95
N LYS A 171 1.67 14.01 -67.55
CA LYS A 171 2.77 14.55 -68.40
C LYS A 171 3.77 15.34 -67.53
N GLU A 172 4.95 14.81 -67.23
CA GLU A 172 6.17 14.86 -68.07
C GLU A 172 6.78 16.28 -68.16
N VAL A 173 7.80 16.56 -67.34
CA VAL A 173 9.12 16.99 -67.86
C VAL A 173 10.24 16.60 -66.88
N LYS A 174 11.38 16.30 -67.49
CA LYS A 174 12.57 15.58 -67.07
C LYS A 174 13.71 16.55 -66.78
N ALA A 175 14.50 16.30 -65.72
CA ALA A 175 15.94 16.59 -65.65
C ALA A 175 16.49 15.97 -64.34
N GLU A 176 17.33 14.92 -64.42
CA GLU A 176 18.81 15.01 -64.42
C GLU A 176 19.33 15.17 -62.98
N SER A 177 19.48 14.06 -62.24
CA SER A 177 20.70 13.25 -62.06
C SER A 177 21.75 13.90 -61.15
N GLU A 178 21.98 13.34 -59.95
CA GLU A 178 23.34 13.05 -59.49
C GLU A 178 23.40 12.14 -58.25
N LYS A 179 24.54 11.46 -58.16
CA LYS A 179 24.82 10.15 -57.58
C LYS A 179 25.32 10.27 -56.13
N VAL A 180 24.73 9.48 -55.23
CA VAL A 180 25.24 9.22 -53.88
C VAL A 180 26.34 8.14 -53.95
N LYS A 181 27.46 8.34 -53.26
CA LYS A 181 28.36 7.26 -52.85
C LYS A 181 28.68 7.40 -51.35
N GLU A 182 28.56 6.28 -50.68
CA GLU A 182 28.58 6.00 -49.24
C GLU A 182 29.92 6.33 -48.55
N GLU A 183 29.89 6.55 -47.23
CA GLU A 183 30.52 5.63 -46.27
C GLU A 183 30.09 5.88 -44.81
N PRO A 184 29.91 4.83 -43.98
CA PRO A 184 29.34 4.90 -42.64
C PRO A 184 30.40 5.10 -41.53
N LYS A 185 30.20 6.07 -40.64
CA LYS A 185 31.03 6.22 -39.43
C LYS A 185 30.59 5.24 -38.34
N HIS A 186 31.41 4.22 -38.18
CA HIS A 186 31.43 3.25 -37.09
C HIS A 186 31.65 3.95 -35.74
N PHE A 187 30.72 3.77 -34.79
CA PHE A 187 30.90 4.14 -33.37
C PHE A 187 30.87 2.85 -32.54
N PRO A 188 31.92 2.51 -31.77
CA PRO A 188 31.94 1.31 -30.96
C PRO A 188 31.20 1.51 -29.62
N LEU A 189 30.52 0.43 -29.20
CA LEU A 189 29.90 0.23 -27.89
C LEU A 189 30.98 -0.06 -26.82
N GLN A 190 30.88 0.63 -25.67
CA GLN A 190 30.87 0.13 -24.27
C GLN A 190 31.93 -0.91 -23.82
N ASP A 191 32.58 -0.92 -22.65
CA ASP A 191 32.46 -0.36 -21.28
C ASP A 191 33.85 -0.59 -20.59
N PRO A 192 34.02 -0.81 -19.26
CA PRO A 192 33.84 0.05 -18.08
C PRO A 192 35.16 0.24 -17.27
N GLU A 193 35.07 1.05 -16.20
CA GLU A 193 35.88 0.93 -14.96
C GLU A 193 37.36 1.39 -14.99
N ASN A 194 37.69 2.50 -14.32
CA ASN A 194 38.69 2.50 -13.24
C ASN A 194 38.73 3.84 -12.48
N THR A 195 38.58 3.77 -11.16
CA THR A 195 38.81 4.84 -10.18
C THR A 195 40.32 5.08 -10.02
N PRO A 196 40.77 6.29 -9.62
CA PRO A 196 41.39 6.35 -8.30
C PRO A 196 41.05 7.62 -7.50
N GLN A 197 41.01 7.41 -6.19
CA GLN A 197 40.88 8.42 -5.14
C GLN A 197 42.13 9.31 -5.06
N ASP A 198 41.94 10.61 -4.83
CA ASP A 198 42.75 11.39 -3.86
C ASP A 198 42.12 12.78 -3.66
N ASN A 199 41.60 13.06 -2.47
CA ASN A 199 41.65 14.42 -1.93
C ASN A 199 41.76 14.38 -0.40
N THR A 200 43.00 14.19 0.03
CA THR A 200 43.50 14.70 1.31
C THR A 200 43.19 16.19 1.46
N THR A 201 42.56 16.60 2.56
CA THR A 201 42.62 17.97 3.10
C THR A 201 42.76 17.88 4.61
N ILE A 202 43.85 18.46 5.11
CA ILE A 202 44.10 18.87 6.49
C ILE A 202 43.60 20.31 6.63
#